data_AF-A0A2D0AV37-F1
#
_entry.id   AF-A0A2D0AV37-F1
#
_cell.length_a   1.000
_cell.length_b   1.000
_cell.length_c   1.000
_cell.angle_alpha   90.00
_cell.angle_beta   90.00
_cell.angle_gamma   90.00
#
_symmetry.space_group_name_H-M   'P 1'
#
loop_
_entity.id
_entity.type
_entity.pdbx_description
1 polymer ?
#
loop_
_entity_poly.entity_id
_entity_poly.type
_entity_poly.pdbx_seq_one_letter_code
_entity_poly.pdbx_strand_id
1 'polypeptide(L)'
;MFDWLKDYQKLEERIAYLDYNLDKTKAELKRWVSGDLREVRLTAESEGAKVEERIEAIEYELAHKMNDMYKLKILISKFRGLDNRILKMKYVDGMTLEEIAEDMNYSSSYIYKKHAEIIRRIKFAEELALY
;
A
#
# COMPACT_ATOMS: atom_id res chain seq x y z
N MET A 1 -10.53 -12.96 3.91
CA MET A 1 -9.73 -11.97 4.65
C MET A 1 -10.63 -10.80 5.03
N PHE A 2 -10.39 -10.13 6.16
CA PHE A 2 -11.17 -8.94 6.54
C PHE A 2 -11.12 -7.88 5.43
N ASP A 3 -12.26 -7.28 5.10
CA ASP A 3 -12.36 -6.36 3.96
C ASP A 3 -11.41 -5.17 4.10
N TRP A 4 -11.33 -4.57 5.28
CA TRP A 4 -10.41 -3.46 5.55
C TRP A 4 -8.94 -3.83 5.31
N LEU A 5 -8.54 -5.09 5.57
CA LEU A 5 -7.17 -5.55 5.37
C LEU A 5 -6.89 -5.78 3.88
N LYS A 6 -7.88 -6.25 3.11
CA LYS A 6 -7.79 -6.35 1.65
C LYS A 6 -7.65 -4.96 1.04
N ASP A 7 -8.46 -4.01 1.50
CA ASP A 7 -8.43 -2.63 1.01
C ASP A 7 -7.11 -1.94 1.35
N TYR A 8 -6.58 -2.18 2.57
CA TYR A 8 -5.27 -1.68 2.99
C TYR A 8 -4.17 -2.17 2.05
N GLN A 9 -4.07 -3.49 1.84
CA GLN A 9 -3.01 -4.08 1.02
C GLN A 9 -3.09 -3.62 -0.43
N LYS A 10 -4.30 -3.61 -1.03
CA LYS A 10 -4.49 -3.10 -2.39
C LYS A 10 -4.08 -1.64 -2.55
N LEU A 11 -4.40 -0.81 -1.56
CA LEU A 11 -4.06 0.60 -1.59
C LEU A 11 -2.56 0.82 -1.41
N GLU A 12 -1.91 0.04 -0.53
CA GLU A 12 -0.46 0.04 -0.34
C GLU A 12 0.26 -0.37 -1.63
N GLU A 13 -0.15 -1.47 -2.26
CA GLU A 13 0.38 -1.92 -3.56
C GLU A 13 0.19 -0.86 -4.66
N ARG A 14 -0.99 -0.21 -4.71
CA ARG A 14 -1.26 0.83 -5.69
C ARG A 14 -0.36 2.05 -5.49
N ILE A 15 -0.17 2.49 -4.25
CA ILE A 15 0.75 3.59 -3.93
C ILE A 15 2.17 3.23 -4.34
N ALA A 16 2.66 2.04 -3.96
CA ALA A 16 4.01 1.59 -4.31
C ALA A 16 4.23 1.52 -5.85
N TYR A 17 3.23 1.05 -6.59
CA TYR A 17 3.31 1.00 -8.05
C TYR A 17 3.28 2.39 -8.69
N LEU A 18 2.46 3.32 -8.18
CA LEU A 18 2.43 4.70 -8.65
C LEU A 18 3.76 5.43 -8.38
N ASP A 19 4.34 5.23 -7.19
CA ASP A 19 5.64 5.79 -6.80
C ASP A 19 6.77 5.30 -7.72
N TYR A 20 6.83 3.99 -7.95
CA TYR A 20 7.76 3.39 -8.91
C TYR A 20 7.59 3.96 -10.33
N ASN A 21 6.35 4.12 -10.81
CA ASN A 21 6.09 4.70 -12.12
C ASN A 21 6.49 6.18 -12.19
N LEU A 22 6.28 6.94 -11.11
CA LEU A 22 6.69 8.33 -11.00
C LEU A 22 8.20 8.46 -11.15
N ASP A 23 8.97 7.65 -10.42
CA ASP A 23 10.43 7.62 -10.51
C ASP A 23 10.92 7.31 -11.93
N LYS A 24 10.32 6.29 -12.57
CA LYS A 24 10.63 5.94 -13.96
C LYS A 24 10.34 7.10 -14.92
N THR A 25 9.21 7.78 -14.74
CA THR A 25 8.78 8.89 -15.61
C THR A 25 9.64 10.13 -15.40
N LYS A 26 10.05 10.42 -14.16
CA LYS A 26 11.03 11.47 -13.82
C LYS A 26 12.41 11.18 -14.43
N ALA A 27 12.85 9.92 -14.42
CA ALA A 27 14.08 9.52 -15.08
C ALA A 27 14.00 9.69 -16.62
N GLU A 28 12.85 9.40 -17.23
CA GLU A 28 12.61 9.68 -18.64
C GLU A 28 12.68 11.18 -18.95
N LEU A 29 12.03 12.03 -18.16
CA LEU A 29 12.10 13.48 -18.33
C LEU A 29 13.56 13.98 -18.28
N LYS A 30 14.36 13.46 -17.36
CA LYS A 30 15.79 13.81 -17.27
C LYS A 30 16.55 13.54 -18.57
N ARG A 31 16.23 12.44 -19.28
CA ARG A 31 16.82 12.12 -20.59
C ARG A 31 16.46 13.15 -21.66
N TRP A 32 15.21 13.60 -21.68
CA TRP A 32 14.72 14.64 -22.60
C TRP A 32 15.26 16.04 -22.31
N VAL A 33 15.50 16.38 -21.04
CA VAL A 33 15.96 17.72 -20.64
C VAL A 33 17.48 17.83 -20.72
N SER A 34 18.20 16.80 -20.28
CA SER A 34 19.64 16.89 -20.02
C SER A 34 20.44 15.67 -20.49
N GLY A 35 19.78 14.64 -21.03
CA GLY A 35 20.42 13.40 -21.42
C GLY A 35 20.49 13.20 -22.93
N ASP A 36 20.50 11.93 -23.32
CA ASP A 36 20.68 11.44 -24.68
C ASP A 36 19.58 11.87 -25.66
N LEU A 37 18.41 12.28 -25.16
CA LEU A 37 17.27 12.70 -25.98
C LEU A 37 17.15 14.24 -26.11
N ARG A 38 18.10 15.01 -25.56
CA ARG A 38 18.03 16.48 -25.51
C ARG A 38 17.97 17.14 -26.89
N GLU A 39 18.74 16.65 -27.85
CA GLU A 39 18.84 17.21 -29.21
C GLU A 39 17.66 16.81 -30.11
N VAL A 40 16.78 15.91 -29.62
CA VAL A 40 15.58 15.45 -30.34
C VAL A 40 14.40 16.42 -30.14
N ARG A 41 14.63 17.64 -29.59
CA ARG A 41 13.57 18.56 -29.17
C ARG A 41 12.69 19.05 -30.33
N LEU A 42 11.59 18.34 -30.47
CA LEU A 42 10.40 18.62 -31.26
C LEU A 42 9.52 19.62 -30.51
N THR A 43 8.56 20.19 -31.24
CA THR A 43 7.58 21.25 -30.91
C THR A 43 6.82 21.09 -29.58
N ALA A 44 5.89 22.01 -29.26
CA ALA A 44 5.03 21.94 -28.08
C ALA A 44 4.19 20.63 -27.97
N GLU A 45 4.10 19.86 -29.05
CA GLU A 45 3.44 18.53 -29.11
C GLU A 45 4.42 17.36 -28.85
N SER A 46 5.68 17.67 -28.51
CA SER A 46 6.73 16.68 -28.31
C SER A 46 6.41 15.71 -27.18
N GLU A 47 6.99 14.52 -27.30
CA GLU A 47 6.89 13.50 -26.27
C GLU A 47 7.41 13.99 -24.91
N GLY A 48 8.35 14.94 -24.89
CA GLY A 48 8.83 15.61 -23.68
C GLY A 48 7.74 16.35 -22.90
N ALA A 49 6.91 17.16 -23.57
CA ALA A 49 5.81 17.90 -22.93
C ALA A 49 4.74 16.93 -22.37
N LYS A 50 4.47 15.84 -23.09
CA LYS A 50 3.60 14.76 -22.61
C LYS A 50 4.17 14.04 -21.39
N VAL A 51 5.49 14.01 -21.21
CA VAL A 51 6.12 13.40 -20.00
C VAL A 51 5.81 14.23 -18.76
N GLU A 52 5.86 15.55 -18.85
CA GLU A 52 5.55 16.46 -17.74
C GLU A 52 4.08 16.34 -17.31
N GLU A 53 3.14 16.35 -18.27
CA GLU A 53 1.71 16.12 -17.98
C GLU A 53 1.45 14.77 -17.30
N ARG A 54 2.14 13.70 -17.72
CA ARG A 54 2.04 12.38 -17.07
C ARG A 54 2.58 12.41 -15.64
N ILE A 55 3.67 13.12 -15.38
CA ILE A 55 4.22 13.27 -14.02
C ILE A 55 3.19 13.95 -13.13
N GLU A 56 2.61 15.08 -13.57
CA GLU A 56 1.60 15.81 -12.81
C GLU A 56 0.38 14.92 -12.50
N ALA A 57 -0.09 14.13 -13.48
CA ALA A 57 -1.21 13.22 -13.29
C ALA A 57 -0.89 12.11 -12.26
N ILE A 58 0.32 11.54 -12.29
CA ILE A 58 0.75 10.50 -11.34
C ILE A 58 0.89 11.11 -9.93
N GLU A 59 1.50 12.28 -9.80
CA GLU A 59 1.64 12.98 -8.50
C GLU A 59 0.29 13.31 -7.89
N TYR A 60 -0.66 13.77 -8.71
CA TYR A 60 -2.03 14.02 -8.29
C TYR A 60 -2.71 12.73 -7.80
N GLU A 61 -2.65 11.63 -8.57
CA GLU A 61 -3.24 10.36 -8.15
C GLU A 61 -2.61 9.84 -6.85
N LEU A 62 -1.28 9.93 -6.74
CA LEU A 62 -0.53 9.50 -5.56
C LEU A 62 -0.95 10.27 -4.31
N ALA A 63 -1.09 11.61 -4.41
CA ALA A 63 -1.59 12.43 -3.31
C ALA A 63 -2.99 12.00 -2.82
N HIS A 64 -3.91 11.72 -3.75
CA HIS A 64 -5.24 11.19 -3.40
C HIS A 64 -5.17 9.84 -2.70
N LYS A 65 -4.36 8.92 -3.22
CA LYS A 65 -4.23 7.57 -2.65
C LYS A 65 -3.57 7.60 -1.27
N MET A 66 -2.58 8.47 -1.05
CA MET A 66 -1.99 8.68 0.27
C MET A 66 -3.00 9.25 1.28
N ASN A 67 -3.88 10.15 0.85
CA ASN A 67 -4.96 10.65 1.69
C ASN A 67 -6.00 9.57 2.01
N ASP A 68 -6.35 8.71 1.04
CA ASP A 68 -7.21 7.54 1.28
C ASP A 68 -6.56 6.58 2.29
N MET A 69 -5.25 6.35 2.18
CA MET A 69 -4.48 5.51 3.10
C MET A 69 -4.50 6.08 4.52
N TYR A 70 -4.32 7.40 4.65
CA TYR A 70 -4.43 8.08 5.93
C TYR A 70 -5.80 7.90 6.58
N LYS A 71 -6.89 8.11 5.82
CA LYS A 71 -8.26 7.92 6.31
C LYS A 71 -8.52 6.47 6.72
N LEU A 72 -8.03 5.51 5.93
CA LEU A 72 -8.16 4.09 6.22
C LEU A 72 -7.43 3.72 7.52
N LYS A 73 -6.20 4.21 7.73
CA LYS A 73 -5.47 4.01 9.00
C LYS A 73 -6.23 4.55 10.22
N ILE A 74 -6.88 5.72 10.10
CA ILE A 74 -7.76 6.27 11.14
C ILE A 74 -8.99 5.38 11.39
N LEU A 75 -9.58 4.81 10.34
CA LEU A 75 -10.70 3.90 10.50
C LEU A 75 -10.27 2.64 11.26
N ILE A 76 -9.17 2.01 10.83
CA ILE A 76 -8.63 0.78 11.42
C ILE A 76 -8.26 1.01 12.89
N SER A 77 -7.72 2.17 13.26
CA SER A 77 -7.37 2.49 14.65
C SER A 77 -8.57 2.54 15.60
N LYS A 78 -9.80 2.60 15.09
CA LYS A 78 -11.03 2.57 15.91
C LYS A 78 -11.47 1.14 16.25
N PHE A 79 -10.94 0.12 15.60
CA PHE A 79 -11.32 -1.27 15.84
C PHE A 79 -10.73 -1.78 17.17
N ARG A 80 -11.61 -2.23 18.08
CA ARG A 80 -11.22 -2.68 19.43
C ARG A 80 -11.10 -4.20 19.58
N GLY A 81 -11.65 -4.96 18.63
CA GLY A 81 -11.63 -6.43 18.68
C GLY A 81 -10.20 -6.98 18.64
N LEU A 82 -9.94 -8.02 19.44
CA LEU A 82 -8.62 -8.66 19.55
C LEU A 82 -8.05 -9.05 18.18
N ASP A 83 -8.85 -9.71 17.34
CA ASP A 83 -8.44 -10.13 16.00
C ASP A 83 -8.00 -8.94 15.13
N ASN A 84 -8.76 -7.83 15.14
CA ASN A 84 -8.43 -6.63 14.39
C ASN A 84 -7.15 -5.96 14.89
N ARG A 85 -6.93 -5.94 16.21
CA ARG A 85 -5.70 -5.38 16.81
C ARG A 85 -4.47 -6.19 16.40
N ILE A 86 -4.54 -7.53 16.50
CA ILE A 86 -3.44 -8.43 16.09
C ILE A 86 -3.13 -8.22 14.60
N LEU A 87 -4.16 -8.18 13.74
CA LEU A 87 -3.97 -7.97 12.30
C LEU A 87 -3.39 -6.59 11.97
N LYS A 88 -3.87 -5.52 12.61
CA LYS A 88 -3.33 -4.17 12.42
C LYS A 88 -1.84 -4.14 12.78
N MET A 89 -1.49 -4.63 13.96
CA MET A 89 -0.09 -4.60 14.40
C MET A 89 0.80 -5.42 13.49
N LYS A 90 0.31 -6.59 13.03
CA LYS A 90 1.08 -7.47 12.15
C LYS A 90 1.30 -6.90 10.75
N TYR A 91 0.25 -6.34 10.14
CA TYR A 91 0.24 -6.02 8.70
C TYR A 91 0.29 -4.52 8.40
N VAL A 92 -0.11 -3.66 9.33
CA VAL A 92 -0.10 -2.19 9.17
C VAL A 92 1.07 -1.58 9.93
N ASP A 93 1.32 -2.04 11.16
CA ASP A 93 2.39 -1.50 11.99
C ASP A 93 3.72 -2.27 11.79
N GLY A 94 3.71 -3.39 11.07
CA GLY A 94 4.91 -4.16 10.70
C GLY A 94 5.52 -5.03 11.81
N MET A 95 4.81 -5.21 12.93
CA MET A 95 5.32 -5.93 14.10
C MET A 95 5.42 -7.45 13.89
N THR A 96 6.32 -8.08 14.63
CA THR A 96 6.38 -9.54 14.81
C THR A 96 5.31 -10.02 15.80
N LEU A 97 5.01 -11.33 15.80
CA LEU A 97 4.01 -11.87 16.73
C LEU A 97 4.50 -11.82 18.19
N GLU A 98 5.82 -11.89 18.40
CA GLU A 98 6.48 -11.67 19.68
C GLU A 98 6.29 -10.24 20.17
N GLU A 99 6.63 -9.23 19.36
CA GLU A 99 6.46 -7.82 19.73
C GLU A 99 4.98 -7.50 20.03
N ILE A 100 4.05 -8.09 19.28
CA ILE A 100 2.61 -7.96 19.55
C ILE A 100 2.23 -8.57 20.90
N ALA A 101 2.80 -9.73 21.25
CA ALA A 101 2.55 -10.36 22.53
C ALA A 101 3.04 -9.51 23.70
N GLU A 102 4.26 -8.96 23.56
CA GLU A 102 4.84 -8.04 24.55
C GLU A 102 3.99 -6.77 24.70
N ASP A 103 3.66 -6.08 23.60
CA ASP A 103 2.87 -4.83 23.63
C ASP A 103 1.47 -5.04 24.22
N MET A 104 0.83 -6.16 23.88
CA MET A 104 -0.51 -6.49 24.36
C MET A 104 -0.53 -7.19 25.72
N ASN A 105 0.63 -7.42 26.34
CA ASN A 105 0.81 -8.14 27.61
C ASN A 105 0.15 -9.55 27.60
N TYR A 106 0.34 -10.27 26.50
CA TYR A 106 -0.02 -11.68 26.35
C TYR A 106 1.24 -12.54 26.24
N SER A 107 1.09 -13.85 26.47
CA SER A 107 2.18 -14.77 26.15
C SER A 107 2.32 -14.89 24.63
N SER A 108 3.56 -15.03 24.14
CA SER A 108 3.81 -15.24 22.71
C SER A 108 3.01 -16.43 22.19
N SER A 109 2.98 -17.55 22.93
CA SER A 109 2.20 -18.74 22.56
C SER A 109 0.71 -18.45 22.33
N TYR A 110 0.11 -17.57 23.13
CA TYR A 110 -1.29 -17.17 22.95
C TYR A 110 -1.50 -16.40 21.64
N ILE A 111 -0.67 -15.40 21.36
CA ILE A 111 -0.75 -14.60 20.12
C ILE A 111 -0.50 -15.49 18.89
N TYR A 112 0.49 -16.37 18.93
CA TYR A 112 0.74 -17.35 17.87
C TYR A 112 -0.50 -18.21 17.55
N LYS A 113 -1.12 -18.80 18.60
CA LYS A 113 -2.34 -19.61 18.43
C LYS A 113 -3.49 -18.78 17.88
N LYS A 114 -3.69 -17.57 18.41
CA LYS A 114 -4.76 -16.67 17.97
C LYS A 114 -4.59 -16.22 16.52
N HIS A 115 -3.39 -15.85 16.12
CA HIS A 115 -3.08 -15.52 14.72
C HIS A 115 -3.39 -16.70 13.80
N ALA A 116 -2.93 -17.91 14.14
CA ALA A 116 -3.23 -19.12 13.36
C ALA A 116 -4.74 -19.43 13.28
N GLU A 117 -5.52 -19.19 14.34
CA GLU A 117 -6.99 -19.29 14.32
C GLU A 117 -7.64 -18.24 13.41
N ILE A 118 -7.15 -17.01 13.40
CA ILE A 118 -7.64 -15.93 12.52
C ILE A 118 -7.39 -16.32 11.05
N ILE A 119 -6.17 -16.73 10.72
CA ILE A 119 -5.79 -17.11 9.35
C ILE A 119 -6.61 -18.32 8.86
N ARG A 120 -6.82 -19.34 9.70
CA ARG A 120 -7.67 -20.49 9.36
C ARG A 120 -9.11 -20.08 9.04
N ARG A 121 -9.71 -19.23 9.87
CA ARG A 121 -11.07 -18.71 9.63
C ARG A 121 -11.16 -17.91 8.32
N ILE A 122 -10.13 -17.10 8.04
CA ILE A 122 -10.04 -16.34 6.80
C ILE A 122 -10.02 -17.26 5.58
N LYS A 123 -9.14 -18.27 5.57
CA LYS A 123 -9.03 -19.23 4.46
C LYS A 123 -10.33 -19.99 4.23
N PHE A 124 -10.93 -20.49 5.31
CA PHE A 124 -12.20 -21.19 5.24
C PHE A 124 -13.34 -20.34 4.66
N ALA A 125 -13.44 -19.07 5.08
CA ALA A 125 -14.45 -18.16 4.52
C ALA A 125 -14.21 -17.83 3.03
N GLU A 126 -12.96 -17.75 2.60
CA GLU A 126 -12.60 -17.56 1.19
C GLU A 126 -12.93 -18.79 0.34
N GLU A 127 -12.66 -19.99 0.85
CA GLU A 127 -13.04 -21.25 0.18
C GLU A 127 -14.56 -21.37 0.02
N LEU A 128 -15.34 -20.97 1.03
CA LEU A 128 -16.80 -20.97 0.94
C LEU A 128 -17.36 -19.94 -0.07
N ALA A 129 -16.70 -18.79 -0.21
CA ALA A 129 -17.13 -17.73 -1.13
C ALA A 129 -16.83 -18.04 -2.62
N LEU A 130 -16.14 -19.15 -2.91
CA LEU A 130 -15.87 -19.64 -4.26
C LEU A 130 -16.97 -20.58 -4.80
N TYR A 131 -17.98 -20.89 -3.98
CA TYR A 131 -19.17 -21.67 -4.33
C TYR A 131 -20.43 -20.79 -4.33
#